data_AF-A4WIF8-F1
#
_entry.id   AF-A4WIF8-F1
#
_cell.length_a   1.000
_cell.length_b   1.000
_cell.length_c   1.000
_cell.angle_alpha   90.00
_cell.angle_beta   90.00
_cell.angle_gamma   90.00
#
_symmetry.space_group_name_H-M   'P 1'
#
loop_
_entity.id
_entity.type
_entity.pdbx_description
1 polymer ?
#
loop_
_entity_poly.entity_id
_entity_poly.type
_entity_poly.pdbx_seq_one_letter_code
_entity_poly.pdbx_strand_id
1 'polypeptide(L)'
;MESAILSYLGRCPGPYFRQLAKELSAPVGTLSYHLYKLMREGLVYRLGSRPRYFPSEIEEERGWAIYLLREGPRALAEAQPLICGRRLCPHVRDLLLYSIEAYPCLRRDIVDNFIVLMSML
;
A
#
# COMPACT_ATOMS: atom_id res chain seq x y z
N MET A 1 10.49 -16.31 -9.12
CA MET A 1 9.17 -15.76 -8.73
C MET A 1 9.35 -14.40 -8.04
N GLU A 2 10.36 -14.29 -7.19
CA GLU A 2 10.78 -13.10 -6.45
C GLU A 2 10.84 -11.83 -7.32
N SER A 3 11.54 -11.89 -8.46
CA SER A 3 11.64 -10.76 -9.39
C SER A 3 10.28 -10.31 -9.94
N ALA A 4 9.34 -11.24 -10.15
CA ALA A 4 7.99 -10.90 -10.61
C ALA A 4 7.17 -10.23 -9.51
N ILE A 5 7.31 -10.68 -8.26
CA ILE A 5 6.69 -10.04 -7.08
C ILE A 5 7.23 -8.61 -6.93
N LEU A 6 8.56 -8.45 -6.88
CA LEU A 6 9.20 -7.14 -6.73
C LEU A 6 8.84 -6.20 -7.88
N SER A 7 8.88 -6.70 -9.12
CA SER A 7 8.47 -5.92 -10.31
C SER A 7 7.00 -5.51 -10.27
N TYR A 8 6.11 -6.35 -9.76
CA TYR A 8 4.71 -5.97 -9.58
C TYR A 8 4.57 -4.91 -8.48
N LEU A 9 5.14 -5.14 -7.30
CA LEU A 9 5.03 -4.25 -6.14
C LEU A 9 5.63 -2.87 -6.43
N GLY A 10 6.71 -2.80 -7.22
CA GLY A 10 7.30 -1.54 -7.67
C GLY A 10 6.43 -0.76 -8.67
N ARG A 11 5.50 -1.41 -9.38
CA ARG A 11 4.57 -0.76 -10.32
C ARG A 11 3.20 -0.46 -9.70
N CYS A 12 2.77 -1.30 -8.76
CA CYS A 12 1.49 -1.18 -8.11
C CYS A 12 1.57 -1.62 -6.64
N PRO A 13 2.07 -0.77 -5.75
CA PRO A 13 2.27 -1.11 -4.34
C PRO A 13 0.96 -1.23 -3.58
N GLY A 14 0.97 -2.02 -2.51
CA GLY A 14 -0.18 -2.25 -1.64
C GLY A 14 -1.27 -3.20 -2.15
N PRO A 15 -1.02 -4.23 -3.00
CA PRO A 15 -2.05 -5.22 -3.29
C PRO A 15 -2.32 -6.08 -2.06
N TYR A 16 -3.54 -6.61 -1.96
CA TYR A 16 -3.79 -7.75 -1.09
C TYR A 16 -3.12 -9.02 -1.64
N PHE A 17 -2.86 -9.98 -0.75
CA PHE A 17 -2.33 -11.30 -1.14
C PHE A 17 -3.08 -11.95 -2.31
N ARG A 18 -4.43 -11.98 -2.25
CA ARG A 18 -5.25 -12.59 -3.30
C ARG A 18 -5.22 -11.82 -4.61
N GLN A 19 -5.11 -10.49 -4.55
CA GLN A 19 -4.95 -9.67 -5.76
C GLN A 19 -3.61 -10.00 -6.41
N LEU A 20 -2.52 -10.02 -5.63
CA LEU A 20 -1.19 -10.35 -6.13
C LEU A 20 -1.12 -11.77 -6.73
N ALA A 21 -1.75 -12.76 -6.08
CA ALA A 21 -1.84 -14.12 -6.61
C ALA A 21 -2.53 -14.17 -7.98
N LYS A 22 -3.64 -13.45 -8.12
CA LYS A 22 -4.38 -13.35 -9.37
C LYS A 22 -3.55 -12.67 -10.46
N GLU A 23 -2.98 -11.51 -10.16
CA GLU A 23 -2.21 -10.71 -11.13
C GLU A 23 -0.94 -11.41 -11.61
N LEU A 24 -0.29 -12.19 -10.74
CA LEU A 24 0.89 -12.98 -11.09
C LEU A 24 0.56 -14.37 -11.63
N SER A 25 -0.73 -14.75 -11.70
CA SER A 25 -1.18 -16.12 -12.00
C SER A 25 -0.44 -17.17 -11.17
N ALA A 26 -0.15 -16.85 -9.90
CA ALA A 26 0.68 -17.66 -9.02
C ALA A 26 -0.18 -18.55 -8.11
N PRO A 27 0.18 -19.84 -7.94
CA PRO A 27 -0.44 -20.68 -6.93
C PRO A 27 -0.26 -20.08 -5.53
N VAL A 28 -1.30 -20.18 -4.68
CA VAL A 28 -1.32 -19.58 -3.33
C VAL A 28 -0.13 -20.03 -2.48
N GLY A 29 0.18 -21.33 -2.46
CA GLY A 29 1.31 -21.86 -1.69
C GLY A 29 2.65 -21.30 -2.17
N THR A 30 2.84 -21.22 -3.48
CA THR A 30 4.04 -20.65 -4.11
C THR A 30 4.20 -19.17 -3.75
N LEU A 31 3.14 -18.37 -3.91
CA LEU A 31 3.20 -16.95 -3.58
C LEU A 31 3.49 -16.73 -2.09
N SER A 32 2.84 -17.50 -1.21
CA SER A 32 3.05 -17.43 0.24
C SER A 32 4.50 -17.68 0.63
N TYR A 33 5.10 -18.74 0.07
CA TYR A 33 6.51 -19.06 0.31
C TYR A 33 7.44 -17.93 -0.12
N HIS A 34 7.28 -17.41 -1.34
CA HIS A 34 8.17 -16.37 -1.85
C HIS A 34 7.97 -15.02 -1.15
N LEU A 35 6.73 -14.65 -0.78
CA LEU A 35 6.51 -13.46 0.04
C LEU A 35 7.13 -13.59 1.43
N TYR A 36 6.99 -14.75 2.08
CA TYR A 36 7.64 -14.98 3.37
C TYR A 36 9.16 -14.85 3.28
N LYS A 37 9.77 -15.42 2.24
CA LYS A 37 11.20 -15.28 1.96
C LYS A 37 11.61 -13.82 1.77
N LEU A 38 10.91 -13.08 0.89
CA LEU A 38 11.19 -11.66 0.62
C LEU A 38 11.02 -10.77 1.87
N MET A 39 10.03 -11.07 2.72
CA MET A 39 9.86 -10.37 3.99
C MET A 39 10.99 -10.65 4.98
N ARG A 40 11.47 -11.89 5.06
CA ARG A 40 12.64 -12.25 5.87
C ARG A 40 13.93 -11.59 5.39
N GLU A 41 14.05 -11.36 4.09
CA GLU A 41 15.18 -10.69 3.46
C GLU A 41 15.07 -9.15 3.54
N GLY A 42 13.96 -8.60 4.06
CA GLY A 42 13.75 -7.16 4.19
C GLY A 42 13.47 -6.45 2.86
N LEU A 43 13.12 -7.20 1.81
CA LEU A 43 12.82 -6.67 0.47
C LEU A 43 11.33 -6.32 0.29
N VAL A 44 10.48 -6.89 1.13
CA VAL A 44 9.04 -6.64 1.14
C VAL A 44 8.59 -6.48 2.58
N TYR A 45 7.66 -5.56 2.83
CA TYR A 45 6.97 -5.44 4.11
C TYR A 45 5.47 -5.43 3.89
N ARG A 46 4.70 -5.52 4.98
CA ARG A 46 3.23 -5.46 4.94
C ARG A 46 2.70 -4.51 6.00
N LEU A 47 1.64 -3.80 5.67
CA LEU A 47 0.97 -2.87 6.58
C LEU A 47 -0.49 -3.27 6.81
N GLY A 48 -0.99 -2.86 7.97
CA GLY A 48 -2.38 -3.04 8.39
C GLY A 48 -2.75 -4.46 8.83
N SER A 49 -3.84 -4.53 9.58
CA SER A 49 -4.52 -5.77 9.98
C SER A 49 -5.07 -6.53 8.78
N ARG A 50 -5.40 -5.83 7.69
CA ARG A 50 -5.73 -6.40 6.37
C ARG A 50 -4.51 -6.26 5.47
N PRO A 51 -3.60 -7.26 5.45
CA PRO A 51 -2.23 -7.02 5.02
C PRO A 51 -2.15 -6.63 3.54
N ARG A 52 -1.55 -5.47 3.30
CA ARG A 52 -1.14 -5.02 1.98
C ARG A 52 0.38 -5.03 1.89
N TYR A 53 0.89 -5.47 0.75
CA TYR A 53 2.32 -5.70 0.57
C TYR A 53 3.00 -4.53 -0.14
N PHE A 54 4.20 -4.18 0.30
CA PHE A 54 4.96 -3.04 -0.20
C PHE A 54 6.42 -3.45 -0.42
N PRO A 55 7.07 -2.95 -1.47
CA PRO A 55 8.49 -3.15 -1.69
C PRO A 55 9.28 -2.23 -0.73
N SER A 56 10.44 -2.67 -0.23
CA SER A 56 11.18 -1.93 0.82
C SER A 56 11.74 -0.58 0.36
N GLU A 57 11.78 -0.32 -0.94
CA GLU A 57 12.11 0.98 -1.52
C GLU A 57 11.04 2.06 -1.26
N ILE A 58 9.84 1.66 -0.81
CA ILE A 58 8.82 2.60 -0.34
C ILE A 58 8.99 2.79 1.16
N GLU A 59 9.26 4.02 1.57
CA GLU A 59 9.31 4.39 2.98
C GLU A 59 7.96 4.11 3.67
N GLU A 60 8.02 3.69 4.95
CA GLU A 60 6.85 3.22 5.67
C GLU A 60 5.71 4.26 5.72
N GLU A 61 6.05 5.54 5.91
CA GLU A 61 5.09 6.63 5.94
C GLU A 61 4.31 6.77 4.62
N ARG A 62 5.03 6.70 3.48
CA ARG A 62 4.40 6.67 2.16
C ARG A 62 3.59 5.38 1.97
N GLY A 63 4.07 4.26 2.51
CA GLY A 63 3.33 3.00 2.58
C GLY A 63 1.98 3.15 3.28
N TRP A 64 1.94 3.82 4.44
CA TRP A 64 0.71 4.12 5.17
C TRP A 64 -0.22 5.04 4.38
N ALA A 65 0.31 6.01 3.65
CA ALA A 65 -0.51 6.90 2.82
C ALA A 65 -1.19 6.11 1.69
N ILE A 66 -0.45 5.21 1.04
CA ILE A 66 -1.00 4.30 0.03
C ILE A 66 -1.99 3.31 0.66
N TYR A 67 -1.71 2.78 1.85
CA TYR A 67 -2.63 1.91 2.59
C TYR A 67 -3.97 2.63 2.83
N LEU A 68 -3.92 3.86 3.34
CA LEU A 68 -5.09 4.68 3.60
C LEU A 68 -5.88 5.00 2.32
N LEU A 69 -5.19 5.33 1.21
CA LEU A 69 -5.83 5.55 -0.09
C LEU A 69 -6.59 4.31 -0.57
N ARG A 70 -6.02 3.11 -0.37
CA ARG A 70 -6.61 1.85 -0.84
C ARG A 70 -7.70 1.29 0.06
N GLU A 71 -7.58 1.46 1.37
CA GLU A 71 -8.59 1.01 2.33
C GLU A 71 -9.72 2.00 2.52
N GLY A 72 -9.43 3.29 2.31
CA GLY A 72 -10.29 4.39 2.64
C GLY A 72 -10.26 4.77 4.13
N PRO A 73 -11.15 5.69 4.54
CA PRO A 73 -11.16 6.28 5.88
C PRO A 73 -11.25 5.28 7.04
N ARG A 74 -11.77 4.08 6.80
CA ARG A 74 -11.83 3.01 7.81
C ARG A 74 -10.46 2.60 8.35
N ALA A 75 -9.40 2.82 7.58
CA ALA A 75 -8.02 2.50 7.96
C ALA A 75 -7.35 3.58 8.81
N LEU A 76 -8.01 4.73 9.07
CA LEU A 76 -7.41 5.83 9.83
C LEU A 76 -6.92 5.40 11.21
N ALA A 77 -7.69 4.54 11.90
CA ALA A 77 -7.30 4.04 13.22
C ALA A 77 -5.99 3.23 13.21
N GLU A 78 -5.63 2.65 12.06
CA GLU A 78 -4.40 1.88 11.86
C GLU A 78 -3.24 2.77 11.39
N ALA A 79 -3.53 3.82 10.63
CA ALA A 79 -2.55 4.76 10.10
C ALA A 79 -2.13 5.84 11.13
N GLN A 80 -1.90 5.44 12.38
CA GLN A 80 -1.47 6.35 13.47
C GLN A 80 -0.25 7.21 13.13
N PRO A 81 0.77 6.71 12.37
CA PRO A 81 1.90 7.55 11.98
C PRO A 81 1.52 8.79 11.17
N LEU A 82 0.35 8.78 10.51
CA LEU A 82 -0.13 9.87 9.67
C LEU A 82 -1.09 10.83 10.39
N ILE A 83 -1.36 10.61 11.67
CA ILE A 83 -2.34 11.39 12.43
C ILE A 83 -1.63 12.45 13.29
N CYS A 84 -2.02 13.71 13.10
CA CYS A 84 -1.62 14.86 13.89
C CYS A 84 -2.83 15.37 14.68
N GLY A 85 -2.92 14.97 15.95
CA GLY A 85 -4.05 15.31 16.82
C GLY A 85 -5.33 14.57 16.40
N ARG A 86 -6.30 15.30 15.82
CA ARG A 86 -7.58 14.72 15.34
C ARG A 86 -7.69 14.66 13.81
N ARG A 87 -6.61 15.02 13.10
CA ARG A 87 -6.58 15.12 11.64
C ARG A 87 -5.38 14.37 11.07
N LEU A 88 -5.36 14.20 9.76
CA LEU A 88 -4.13 13.79 9.07
C LEU A 88 -3.08 14.89 9.19
N CYS A 89 -1.81 14.50 9.28
CA CYS A 89 -0.70 15.45 9.25
C CYS A 89 -0.69 16.21 7.91
N PRO A 90 -0.33 17.52 7.90
CA PRO A 90 -0.45 18.35 6.69
C PRO A 90 0.28 17.80 5.46
N HIS A 91 1.45 17.19 5.64
CA HIS A 91 2.28 16.64 4.56
C HIS A 91 1.72 15.34 3.95
N VAL A 92 0.76 14.69 4.61
CA VAL A 92 0.10 13.48 4.08
C VAL A 92 -0.57 13.76 2.75
N ARG A 93 -1.06 14.99 2.55
CA ARG A 93 -1.59 15.44 1.26
C ARG A 93 -0.58 15.25 0.13
N ASP A 94 0.65 15.69 0.34
CA ASP A 94 1.71 15.64 -0.66
C ASP A 94 2.12 14.18 -0.93
N LEU A 95 2.18 13.36 0.13
CA LEU A 95 2.42 11.92 -0.01
C LEU A 95 1.34 11.22 -0.86
N LEU A 96 0.06 11.56 -0.65
CA LEU A 96 -1.06 11.01 -1.42
C LEU A 96 -0.97 11.43 -2.89
N LEU A 97 -0.79 12.72 -3.16
CA LEU A 97 -0.67 13.26 -4.53
C LEU A 97 0.52 12.66 -5.27
N TYR A 98 1.71 12.65 -4.63
CA TYR A 98 2.91 12.06 -5.20
C TYR A 98 2.74 10.56 -5.49
N SER A 99 2.05 9.82 -4.62
CA SER A 99 1.81 8.39 -4.83
C SER A 99 0.85 8.12 -5.98
N ILE A 100 -0.19 8.94 -6.14
CA ILE A 100 -1.14 8.88 -7.26
C ILE A 100 -0.44 9.14 -8.60
N GLU A 101 0.45 10.12 -8.64
CA GLU A 101 1.21 10.47 -9.84
C GLU A 101 2.19 9.36 -10.21
N ALA A 102 2.92 8.84 -9.23
CA ALA A 102 3.91 7.78 -9.42
C ALA A 102 3.30 6.43 -9.81
N TYR A 103 2.09 6.11 -9.31
CA TYR A 103 1.48 4.79 -9.49
C TYR A 103 0.09 4.91 -10.14
N PRO A 104 0.00 4.78 -11.48
CA PRO A 104 -1.27 4.87 -12.20
C PRO A 104 -2.35 3.90 -11.71
N CYS A 105 -1.98 2.77 -11.10
CA CYS A 105 -2.94 1.81 -10.56
C CYS A 105 -3.72 2.35 -9.35
N LEU A 106 -3.24 3.39 -8.67
CA LEU A 106 -3.92 4.05 -7.56
C LEU A 106 -4.99 5.03 -8.02
N ARG A 107 -5.04 5.39 -9.31
CA ARG A 107 -5.99 6.40 -9.81
C ARG A 107 -7.45 6.01 -9.64
N ARG A 108 -7.76 4.72 -9.65
CA ARG A 108 -9.12 4.22 -9.38
C ARG A 108 -9.51 4.44 -7.92
N ASP A 109 -8.58 4.18 -7.01
CA ASP A 109 -8.79 4.34 -5.56
C ASP A 109 -9.02 5.82 -5.17
N ILE A 110 -8.63 6.77 -6.03
CA ILE A 110 -8.92 8.19 -5.84
C ILE A 110 -10.42 8.43 -5.82
N VAL A 111 -11.13 7.94 -6.83
CA VAL A 111 -12.55 8.24 -7.00
C VAL A 111 -13.35 7.71 -5.81
N ASP A 112 -12.94 6.56 -5.28
CA ASP A 112 -13.66 5.86 -4.21
C ASP A 112 -13.36 6.42 -2.82
N ASN A 113 -12.12 6.86 -2.55
CA ASN A 113 -11.67 7.20 -1.18
C ASN A 113 -11.11 8.62 -1.03
N PHE A 114 -10.55 9.22 -2.09
CA PHE A 114 -9.78 10.47 -1.98
C PHE A 114 -10.61 11.65 -1.53
N ILE A 115 -11.87 11.77 -1.98
CA ILE A 115 -12.74 12.89 -1.58
C ILE A 115 -12.89 12.92 -0.06
N VAL A 116 -13.11 11.75 0.56
CA VAL A 116 -13.26 11.67 2.02
C VAL A 116 -11.93 11.94 2.72
N LEU A 117 -10.82 11.37 2.22
CA LEU A 117 -9.51 11.60 2.82
C LEU A 117 -9.07 13.06 2.76
N MET A 118 -9.36 13.76 1.66
CA MET A 118 -9.04 15.18 1.51
C MET A 118 -9.88 16.09 2.42
N SER A 119 -11.08 15.67 2.79
CA SER A 119 -11.89 16.41 3.79
C SER A 119 -11.36 16.32 5.23
N MET A 120 -10.39 15.43 5.48
CA MET A 120 -9.80 15.18 6.81
C MET A 120 -8.41 15.82 7.01
N LEU A 121 -7.95 16.57 6.00
CA LEU A 121 -6.80 17.47 6.07
C LEU A 121 -7.24 18.81 6.70
#